data_AF-A0A0X3QCK1-F1
#
_entry.id   AF-A0A0X3QCK1-F1
#
_cell.length_a   1.000
_cell.length_b   1.000
_cell.length_c   1.000
_cell.angle_alpha   90.00
_cell.angle_beta   90.00
_cell.angle_gamma   90.00
#
_symmetry.space_group_name_H-M   'P 1'
#
loop_
_entity.id
_entity.type
_entity.pdbx_description
1 polymer ?
#
loop_
_entity_poly.entity_id
_entity_poly.type
_entity_poly.pdbx_seq_one_letter_code
_entity_poly.pdbx_strand_id
1 'polypeptide(L)'
;MEEILRIVASSIPSLEISKRKGNMGRIGVLGGSKEYSGAPYFAGITALYCGADIVHVFSAASAAQSIKCYSPELIVHPTLDNDVEKPTKWLERLHGLVIGPGLGMSENIPNTVEMMKACRAANKPMVIDADGIYIVAKHKDLISGYRKVIITPNVNEFSRLYKTILSKLLALSENYRRRGPK
;
A
#
# COMPACT_ATOMS: atom_id res chain seq x y z
N MET A 1 -17.14 12.77 16.79
CA MET A 1 -15.80 13.36 16.53
C MET A 1 -14.86 13.13 17.70
N GLU A 2 -15.24 13.51 18.92
CA GLU A 2 -14.42 13.31 20.13
C GLU A 2 -14.02 11.85 20.37
N GLU A 3 -14.93 10.90 20.17
CA GLU A 3 -14.64 9.47 20.33
C GLU A 3 -13.55 8.97 19.38
N ILE A 4 -13.61 9.36 18.10
CA ILE A 4 -12.58 9.02 17.10
C ILE A 4 -11.23 9.61 17.51
N LEU A 5 -11.21 10.86 17.96
CA LEU A 5 -9.98 11.51 18.42
C LEU A 5 -9.38 10.79 19.64
N ARG A 6 -10.22 10.32 20.57
CA ARG A 6 -9.76 9.50 21.71
C ARG A 6 -9.17 8.18 21.26
N ILE A 7 -9.81 7.48 20.32
CA ILE A 7 -9.31 6.21 19.77
C ILE A 7 -7.94 6.43 19.11
N VAL A 8 -7.80 7.46 18.27
CA VAL A 8 -6.53 7.80 17.63
C VAL A 8 -5.46 8.11 18.66
N ALA A 9 -5.74 8.99 19.62
CA ALA A 9 -4.80 9.34 20.68
C ALA A 9 -4.32 8.10 21.48
N SER A 10 -5.25 7.20 21.81
CA SER A 10 -4.92 5.95 22.53
C SER A 10 -4.12 4.95 21.71
N SER A 11 -4.06 5.12 20.38
CA SER A 11 -3.30 4.26 19.48
C SER A 11 -1.85 4.71 19.30
N ILE A 12 -1.51 5.93 19.73
CA ILE A 12 -0.15 6.47 19.64
C ILE A 12 0.69 5.87 20.79
N PRO A 13 1.77 5.13 20.49
CA PRO A 13 2.58 4.51 21.53
C PRO A 13 3.37 5.57 22.30
N SER A 14 3.50 5.39 23.63
CA SER A 14 4.35 6.27 24.44
C SER A 14 5.84 6.08 24.12
N LEU A 15 6.60 7.17 24.27
CA LEU A 15 8.05 7.15 24.20
C LEU A 15 8.60 6.59 25.52
N GLU A 16 9.21 5.41 25.45
CA GLU A 16 9.80 4.71 26.59
C GLU A 16 11.29 4.49 26.36
N ILE A 17 12.09 4.64 27.42
CA ILE A 17 13.56 4.48 27.36
C ILE A 17 13.97 3.05 26.95
N SER A 18 13.13 2.05 27.22
CA SER A 18 13.36 0.65 26.88
C SER A 18 13.21 0.34 25.39
N LYS A 19 12.51 1.18 24.63
CA LYS A 19 12.23 0.96 23.21
C LYS A 19 13.44 1.35 22.36
N ARG A 20 13.64 0.62 21.25
CA ARG A 20 14.72 0.87 20.30
C ARG A 20 14.15 1.28 18.94
N LYS A 21 15.02 1.82 18.09
CA LYS A 21 14.68 2.16 16.71
C LYS A 21 14.09 0.95 15.99
N GLY A 22 12.89 1.12 15.45
CA GLY A 22 12.13 0.11 14.73
C GLY A 22 11.04 -0.55 15.58
N ASN A 23 10.94 -0.26 16.88
CA ASN A 23 9.83 -0.73 17.72
C ASN A 23 8.55 0.07 17.48
N MET A 24 8.65 1.36 17.10
CA MET A 24 7.53 2.31 17.04
C MET A 24 7.14 2.69 15.60
N GLY A 25 7.32 1.77 14.64
CA GLY A 25 6.82 1.95 13.28
C GLY A 25 7.88 1.69 12.22
N ARG A 26 7.64 0.67 11.40
CA ARG A 26 8.46 0.35 10.23
C ARG A 26 7.56 0.33 9.02
N ILE A 27 7.46 1.44 8.30
CA ILE A 27 6.48 1.59 7.22
C ILE A 27 7.15 1.36 5.88
N GLY A 28 6.53 0.56 5.01
CA GLY A 28 6.94 0.44 3.62
C GLY A 28 6.01 1.26 2.72
N VAL A 29 6.58 1.97 1.76
CA VAL A 29 5.85 2.64 0.68
C VAL A 29 6.22 1.92 -0.62
N LEU A 30 5.24 1.34 -1.30
CA LEU A 30 5.39 0.79 -2.64
C LEU A 30 4.85 1.82 -3.63
N GLY A 31 5.75 2.37 -4.42
CA GLY A 31 5.43 3.46 -5.33
C GLY A 31 6.68 4.04 -5.96
N GLY A 32 6.51 4.93 -6.92
CA GLY A 32 7.62 5.44 -7.71
C GLY A 32 7.81 4.69 -9.01
N SER A 33 7.49 5.37 -10.10
CA SER A 33 7.76 4.98 -11.48
C SER A 33 8.76 5.94 -12.10
N LYS A 34 9.17 5.64 -13.33
CA LYS A 34 10.03 6.50 -14.14
C LYS A 34 9.58 7.97 -14.16
N GLU A 35 8.28 8.22 -14.18
CA GLU A 35 7.70 9.56 -14.25
C GLU A 35 7.35 10.15 -12.86
N TYR A 36 7.10 9.32 -11.85
CA TYR A 36 6.46 9.75 -10.60
C TYR A 36 7.31 9.47 -9.35
N SER A 37 8.41 10.21 -9.17
CA SER A 37 9.26 10.10 -7.96
C SER A 37 8.75 10.90 -6.75
N GLY A 38 7.96 11.96 -6.95
CA GLY A 38 7.50 12.83 -5.86
C GLY A 38 6.43 12.23 -4.95
N ALA A 39 5.46 11.50 -5.52
CA ALA A 39 4.37 10.88 -4.77
C ALA A 39 4.85 9.89 -3.67
N PRO A 40 5.74 8.92 -3.96
CA PRO A 40 6.24 8.02 -2.91
C PRO A 40 7.10 8.75 -1.87
N TYR A 41 7.80 9.82 -2.25
CA TYR A 41 8.51 10.67 -1.29
C TYR A 41 7.55 11.31 -0.28
N PHE A 42 6.48 11.96 -0.74
CA PHE A 42 5.52 12.61 0.17
C PHE A 42 4.85 11.61 1.11
N ALA A 43 4.47 10.42 0.61
CA ALA A 43 3.94 9.36 1.44
C ALA A 43 4.96 8.92 2.51
N GLY A 44 6.22 8.73 2.11
CA GLY A 44 7.28 8.28 3.00
C GLY A 44 7.68 9.30 4.07
N ILE A 45 7.96 10.54 3.67
CA ILE A 45 8.39 11.60 4.60
C ILE A 45 7.26 11.97 5.58
N THR A 46 6.00 11.93 5.12
CA THR A 46 4.85 12.15 6.01
C THR A 46 4.75 11.05 7.07
N ALA A 47 5.03 9.79 6.72
CA ALA A 47 5.05 8.71 7.70
C ALA A 47 6.14 8.94 8.78
N LEU A 48 7.31 9.46 8.40
CA LEU A 48 8.34 9.89 9.37
C LEU A 48 7.83 11.03 10.26
N TYR A 49 7.23 12.08 9.68
CA TYR A 49 6.66 13.19 10.46
C TYR A 49 5.51 12.78 11.37
N CYS A 50 4.75 11.73 11.03
CA CYS A 50 3.73 11.15 11.89
C CYS A 50 4.30 10.23 12.99
N GLY A 51 5.63 10.04 13.06
CA GLY A 51 6.32 9.33 14.13
C GLY A 51 6.76 7.91 13.81
N ALA A 52 6.81 7.49 12.54
CA ALA A 52 7.41 6.20 12.18
C ALA A 52 8.94 6.22 12.41
N ASP A 53 9.47 5.20 13.10
CA ASP A 53 10.92 5.09 13.33
C ASP A 53 11.74 4.88 12.06
N ILE A 54 11.19 4.10 11.12
CA ILE A 54 11.86 3.69 9.89
C ILE A 54 10.85 3.68 8.76
N VAL A 55 11.22 4.32 7.65
CA VAL A 55 10.45 4.28 6.42
C VAL A 55 11.31 3.71 5.29
N HIS A 56 10.76 2.69 4.65
CA HIS A 56 11.32 2.08 3.44
C HIS A 56 10.48 2.50 2.24
N VAL A 57 11.12 2.91 1.16
CA VAL A 57 10.45 3.20 -0.12
C VAL A 57 10.92 2.20 -1.15
N PHE A 58 10.02 1.40 -1.70
CA PHE A 58 10.30 0.47 -2.79
C PHE A 58 9.81 1.10 -4.08
N SER A 59 10.75 1.47 -4.95
CA SER A 59 10.46 2.19 -6.19
C SER A 59 11.11 1.54 -7.40
N ALA A 60 10.71 2.00 -8.58
CA ALA A 60 11.47 1.78 -9.80
C ALA A 60 12.91 2.32 -9.63
N ALA A 61 13.88 1.66 -10.27
CA ALA A 61 15.28 2.09 -10.21
C ALA A 61 15.47 3.51 -10.75
N SER A 62 14.70 3.87 -11.77
CA SER A 62 14.66 5.20 -12.38
C SER A 62 14.22 6.31 -11.41
N ALA A 63 13.34 6.02 -10.45
CA ALA A 63 12.86 6.98 -9.46
C ALA A 63 13.75 7.09 -8.22
N ALA A 64 14.52 6.04 -7.92
CA ALA A 64 15.17 5.87 -6.64
C ALA A 64 16.19 6.98 -6.33
N GLN A 65 16.97 7.41 -7.33
CA GLN A 65 17.96 8.47 -7.13
C GLN A 65 17.29 9.79 -6.75
N SER A 66 16.22 10.19 -7.45
CA SER A 66 15.48 11.42 -7.14
C SER A 66 14.90 11.39 -5.72
N ILE A 67 14.30 10.27 -5.31
CA ILE A 67 13.73 10.12 -3.96
C ILE A 67 14.83 10.24 -2.89
N LYS A 68 15.99 9.60 -3.10
CA LYS A 68 17.14 9.67 -2.18
C LYS A 68 17.68 11.10 -2.03
N CYS A 69 17.61 11.92 -3.07
CA CYS A 69 18.05 13.31 -3.01
C CYS A 69 17.11 14.20 -2.18
N TYR A 70 15.84 13.84 -2.01
CA TYR A 70 14.90 14.65 -1.22
C TYR A 70 15.07 14.48 0.30
N SER A 71 15.47 13.30 0.77
CA SER A 71 15.77 13.07 2.19
C SER A 71 16.71 11.89 2.40
N PRO A 72 17.78 12.05 3.22
CA PRO A 72 18.67 10.96 3.60
C PRO A 72 18.04 10.01 4.65
N GLU A 73 16.88 10.36 5.22
CA GLU A 73 16.22 9.55 6.26
C GLU A 73 15.42 8.37 5.68
N LEU A 74 14.99 8.49 4.42
CA LEU A 74 14.26 7.44 3.73
C LEU A 74 15.21 6.34 3.24
N ILE A 75 14.87 5.09 3.55
CA ILE A 75 15.60 3.94 3.02
C ILE A 75 14.97 3.53 1.69
N VAL A 76 15.57 3.99 0.58
CA VAL A 76 15.02 3.79 -0.77
C VAL A 76 15.64 2.56 -1.45
N HIS A 77 14.78 1.62 -1.84
CA HIS A 77 15.10 0.36 -2.50
C HIS A 77 14.68 0.39 -3.99
N PRO A 78 15.63 0.36 -4.94
CA PRO A 78 15.37 0.36 -6.39
C PRO A 78 15.01 -1.04 -6.93
N THR A 79 13.98 -1.65 -6.36
CA THR A 79 13.68 -3.09 -6.56
C THR A 79 12.25 -3.35 -7.05
N LEU A 80 11.47 -2.32 -7.36
CA LEU A 80 10.07 -2.52 -7.75
C LEU A 80 9.92 -3.01 -9.20
N ASP A 81 10.81 -2.57 -10.08
CA ASP A 81 10.90 -2.93 -11.50
C ASP A 81 11.98 -3.99 -11.81
N ASN A 82 12.79 -4.39 -10.82
CA ASN A 82 13.91 -5.32 -10.98
C ASN A 82 13.77 -6.60 -10.12
N ASP A 83 14.15 -7.75 -10.68
CA ASP A 83 14.08 -9.06 -10.01
C ASP A 83 15.26 -9.36 -9.06
N VAL A 84 16.32 -8.54 -9.07
CA VAL A 84 17.62 -8.87 -8.45
C VAL A 84 17.50 -9.05 -6.92
N GLU A 85 16.59 -8.33 -6.27
CA GLU A 85 16.25 -8.54 -4.86
C GLU A 85 14.77 -8.28 -4.64
N LYS A 86 13.95 -9.34 -4.61
CA LYS A 86 12.50 -9.19 -4.41
C LYS A 86 12.21 -8.34 -3.18
N PRO A 87 11.42 -7.27 -3.29
CA PRO A 87 11.16 -6.38 -2.15
C PRO A 87 10.43 -7.08 -0.99
N THR A 88 9.85 -8.26 -1.24
CA THR A 88 9.24 -9.15 -0.23
C THR A 88 10.16 -9.54 0.91
N LYS A 89 11.49 -9.61 0.72
CA LYS A 89 12.45 -9.94 1.81
C LYS A 89 12.40 -8.93 2.97
N TRP A 90 12.01 -7.69 2.67
CA TRP A 90 11.92 -6.63 3.68
C TRP A 90 10.61 -6.67 4.45
N LEU A 91 9.58 -7.33 3.90
CA LEU A 91 8.24 -7.33 4.44
C LEU A 91 8.17 -7.82 5.88
N GLU A 92 8.97 -8.83 6.25
CA GLU A 92 9.03 -9.34 7.62
C GLU A 92 9.37 -8.25 8.64
N ARG A 93 10.19 -7.27 8.24
CA ARG A 93 10.65 -6.17 9.07
C ARG A 93 9.64 -5.01 9.12
N LEU A 94 8.63 -4.98 8.24
CA LEU A 94 7.66 -3.88 8.18
C LEU A 94 6.49 -4.11 9.14
N HIS A 95 5.88 -3.04 9.65
CA HIS A 95 4.63 -3.09 10.42
C HIS A 95 3.40 -2.83 9.54
N GLY A 96 3.57 -2.18 8.40
CA GLY A 96 2.49 -1.93 7.45
C GLY A 96 3.02 -1.43 6.11
N LEU A 97 2.14 -1.43 5.11
CA LEU A 97 2.45 -0.96 3.76
C LEU A 97 1.50 0.13 3.29
N VAL A 98 2.04 1.12 2.60
CA VAL A 98 1.31 2.07 1.74
C VAL A 98 1.60 1.67 0.29
N ILE A 99 0.59 1.52 -0.54
CA ILE A 99 0.74 1.00 -1.91
C ILE A 99 0.04 1.93 -2.89
N GLY A 100 0.76 2.31 -3.94
CA GLY A 100 0.20 3.05 -5.08
C GLY A 100 0.72 4.46 -5.36
N PRO A 101 1.30 5.23 -4.42
CA PRO A 101 1.80 6.57 -4.72
C PRO A 101 2.82 6.58 -5.86
N GLY A 102 2.40 7.07 -7.04
CA GLY A 102 3.25 7.14 -8.24
C GLY A 102 3.75 5.78 -8.73
N LEU A 103 2.99 4.70 -8.56
CA LEU A 103 3.43 3.35 -8.91
C LEU A 103 3.56 3.14 -10.42
N GLY A 104 2.76 3.86 -11.21
CA GLY A 104 2.66 3.68 -12.65
C GLY A 104 1.94 2.39 -13.04
N MET A 105 1.70 2.20 -14.34
CA MET A 105 0.84 1.14 -14.89
C MET A 105 1.59 0.06 -15.69
N SER A 106 2.91 0.02 -15.61
CA SER A 106 3.75 -0.84 -16.44
C SER A 106 4.44 -1.94 -15.61
N GLU A 107 5.76 -1.88 -15.52
CA GLU A 107 6.66 -2.96 -15.11
C GLU A 107 6.54 -3.32 -13.61
N ASN A 108 5.99 -2.41 -12.80
CA ASN A 108 5.89 -2.53 -11.35
C ASN A 108 4.73 -3.43 -10.87
N ILE A 109 3.75 -3.75 -11.73
CA ILE A 109 2.50 -4.42 -11.32
C ILE A 109 2.75 -5.83 -10.74
N PRO A 110 3.51 -6.74 -11.39
CA PRO A 110 3.70 -8.10 -10.88
C PRO A 110 4.30 -8.12 -9.47
N ASN A 111 5.37 -7.36 -9.26
CA ASN A 111 6.03 -7.24 -7.96
C ASN A 111 5.13 -6.62 -6.89
N THR A 112 4.30 -5.64 -7.28
CA THR A 112 3.31 -5.04 -6.38
C THR A 112 2.28 -6.08 -5.94
N VAL A 113 1.76 -6.88 -6.86
CA VAL A 113 0.81 -7.97 -6.58
C VAL A 113 1.43 -9.01 -5.66
N GLU A 114 2.68 -9.43 -5.89
CA GLU A 114 3.40 -10.35 -5.01
C GLU A 114 3.56 -9.78 -3.60
N MET A 115 3.95 -8.51 -3.47
CA MET A 115 4.08 -7.86 -2.17
C MET A 115 2.74 -7.81 -1.43
N MET A 116 1.64 -7.47 -2.12
CA MET A 116 0.31 -7.43 -1.50
C MET A 116 -0.12 -8.81 -0.98
N LYS A 117 0.14 -9.88 -1.75
CA LYS A 117 -0.12 -11.26 -1.31
C LYS A 117 0.72 -11.61 -0.09
N ALA A 118 2.01 -11.31 -0.11
CA ALA A 118 2.91 -11.58 1.00
C ALA A 118 2.50 -10.79 2.26
N CYS A 119 2.12 -9.52 2.11
CA CYS A 119 1.69 -8.65 3.21
C CYS A 119 0.41 -9.19 3.88
N ARG A 120 -0.55 -9.63 3.06
CA ARG A 120 -1.75 -10.32 3.54
C ARG A 120 -1.41 -11.63 4.25
N ALA A 121 -0.54 -12.46 3.68
CA ALA A 121 -0.13 -13.72 4.30
C ALA A 121 0.54 -13.51 5.66
N ALA A 122 1.31 -12.41 5.80
CA ALA A 122 1.91 -11.99 7.05
C ALA A 122 0.93 -11.27 8.01
N ASN A 123 -0.35 -11.13 7.64
CA ASN A 123 -1.40 -10.47 8.43
C ASN A 123 -1.03 -9.01 8.83
N LYS A 124 -0.38 -8.27 7.92
CA LYS A 124 0.05 -6.87 8.11
C LYS A 124 -0.90 -5.86 7.47
N PRO A 125 -1.15 -4.71 8.09
CA PRO A 125 -2.02 -3.68 7.54
C PRO A 125 -1.51 -3.09 6.22
N MET A 126 -2.45 -2.75 5.34
CA MET A 126 -2.21 -2.11 4.05
C MET A 126 -3.06 -0.85 3.90
N VAL A 127 -2.46 0.24 3.42
CA VAL A 127 -3.15 1.42 2.89
C VAL A 127 -2.96 1.40 1.38
N ILE A 128 -4.05 1.48 0.64
CA ILE A 128 -4.06 1.35 -0.82
C ILE A 128 -4.58 2.65 -1.40
N ASP A 129 -3.71 3.32 -2.14
CA ASP A 129 -3.94 4.65 -2.71
C ASP A 129 -3.69 4.65 -4.22
N ALA A 130 -4.18 5.66 -4.93
CA ALA A 130 -3.88 5.93 -6.35
C ALA A 130 -3.83 4.67 -7.24
N ASP A 131 -2.67 4.36 -7.82
CA ASP A 131 -2.47 3.24 -8.75
C ASP A 131 -2.68 1.87 -8.08
N GLY A 132 -2.49 1.77 -6.76
CA GLY A 132 -2.80 0.58 -5.98
C GLY A 132 -4.29 0.24 -6.04
N ILE A 133 -5.16 1.25 -6.08
CA ILE A 133 -6.62 1.08 -6.20
C ILE A 133 -6.97 0.50 -7.57
N TYR A 134 -6.26 0.92 -8.62
CA TYR A 134 -6.41 0.35 -9.94
C TYR A 134 -6.03 -1.15 -9.96
N ILE A 135 -4.92 -1.53 -9.33
CA ILE A 135 -4.50 -2.94 -9.19
C ILE A 135 -5.58 -3.75 -8.45
N VAL A 136 -6.08 -3.24 -7.33
CA VAL A 136 -7.16 -3.88 -6.57
C VAL A 136 -8.44 -4.06 -7.38
N ALA A 137 -8.82 -3.07 -8.19
CA ALA A 137 -10.02 -3.17 -9.03
C ALA A 137 -9.93 -4.37 -10.00
N LYS A 138 -8.73 -4.68 -10.49
CA LYS A 138 -8.45 -5.86 -11.32
C LYS A 138 -8.26 -7.15 -10.52
N HIS A 139 -7.63 -7.07 -9.34
CA HIS A 139 -7.25 -8.21 -8.50
C HIS A 139 -7.92 -8.13 -7.12
N LYS A 140 -9.25 -8.25 -7.09
CA LYS A 140 -10.06 -8.11 -5.86
C LYS A 140 -9.71 -9.15 -4.79
N ASP A 141 -9.23 -10.31 -5.23
CA ASP A 141 -8.76 -11.39 -4.36
C ASP A 141 -7.63 -10.93 -3.45
N LEU A 142 -6.86 -9.89 -3.81
CA LEU A 142 -5.80 -9.34 -2.96
C LEU A 142 -6.32 -8.84 -1.60
N ILE A 143 -7.54 -8.32 -1.57
CA ILE A 143 -8.12 -7.70 -0.36
C ILE A 143 -9.44 -8.34 0.10
N SER A 144 -10.05 -9.20 -0.71
CA SER A 144 -11.34 -9.81 -0.37
C SER A 144 -11.26 -10.62 0.93
N GLY A 145 -12.12 -10.29 1.89
CA GLY A 145 -12.16 -10.90 3.22
C GLY A 145 -11.03 -10.44 4.16
N TYR A 146 -10.17 -9.51 3.74
CA TYR A 146 -9.05 -9.04 4.56
C TYR A 146 -9.41 -7.73 5.28
N ARG A 147 -9.41 -7.76 6.62
CA ARG A 147 -9.90 -6.63 7.44
C ARG A 147 -8.86 -5.54 7.71
N LYS A 148 -7.57 -5.80 7.50
CA LYS A 148 -6.49 -4.84 7.77
C LYS A 148 -6.13 -4.04 6.51
N VAL A 149 -7.14 -3.52 5.82
CA VAL A 149 -6.98 -2.74 4.58
C VAL A 149 -7.74 -1.44 4.69
N ILE A 150 -7.07 -0.34 4.34
CA ILE A 150 -7.67 0.97 4.12
C ILE A 150 -7.49 1.30 2.64
N ILE A 151 -8.54 1.78 1.98
CA ILE A 151 -8.49 2.25 0.59
C ILE A 151 -8.84 3.73 0.59
N THR A 152 -8.06 4.56 -0.11
CA THR A 152 -8.18 6.03 -0.08
C THR A 152 -8.56 6.61 -1.45
N PRO A 153 -9.72 6.23 -2.04
CA PRO A 153 -10.04 6.64 -3.39
C PRO A 153 -10.45 8.11 -3.46
N ASN A 154 -9.99 8.81 -4.50
CA ASN A 154 -10.70 10.00 -4.97
C ASN A 154 -12.03 9.64 -5.66
N VAL A 155 -12.79 10.65 -6.07
CA VAL A 155 -14.12 10.46 -6.70
C VAL A 155 -14.07 9.56 -7.94
N ASN A 156 -13.04 9.72 -8.77
CA ASN A 156 -12.90 8.96 -10.02
C ASN A 156 -12.49 7.50 -9.75
N GLU A 157 -11.55 7.29 -8.83
CA GLU A 157 -11.13 5.97 -8.37
C GLU A 157 -12.28 5.20 -7.71
N PHE A 158 -13.06 5.88 -6.87
CA PHE A 158 -14.23 5.29 -6.24
C PHE A 158 -15.27 4.88 -7.27
N SER A 159 -15.60 5.76 -8.22
CA SER A 159 -16.54 5.47 -9.31
C SER A 159 -16.12 4.24 -10.12
N ARG A 160 -14.82 4.14 -10.45
CA ARG A 160 -14.24 2.97 -11.13
C ARG A 160 -14.38 1.71 -10.29
N LEU A 161 -13.96 1.76 -9.02
CA LEU A 161 -14.02 0.62 -8.10
C LEU A 161 -15.47 0.13 -7.92
N TYR A 162 -16.40 1.07 -7.70
CA TYR A 162 -17.82 0.83 -7.54
C TYR A 162 -18.41 0.12 -8.78
N LYS A 163 -18.18 0.65 -9.99
CA LYS A 163 -18.63 0.03 -11.23
C LYS A 163 -18.09 -1.38 -11.38
N THR A 164 -16.79 -1.58 -11.14
CA THR A 164 -16.16 -2.89 -11.27
C THR A 164 -16.73 -3.91 -10.26
N ILE A 165 -17.14 -3.48 -9.07
CA ILE A 165 -17.81 -4.34 -8.09
C ILE A 165 -19.27 -4.62 -8.51
N LEU A 166 -20.04 -3.59 -8.84
CA LEU A 166 -21.46 -3.68 -9.16
C LEU A 166 -21.74 -4.47 -10.45
N SER A 167 -21.00 -4.23 -11.53
CA SER A 167 -21.18 -4.97 -12.79
C SER A 167 -20.99 -6.48 -12.59
N LYS A 168 -20.09 -6.87 -11.68
CA LYS A 168 -19.88 -8.29 -11.36
C LYS A 168 -21.04 -8.87 -10.56
N LEU A 169 -21.62 -8.11 -9.63
CA LEU A 169 -22.82 -8.53 -8.87
C LEU A 169 -24.02 -8.72 -9.79
N LEU A 170 -24.24 -7.79 -10.73
CA LEU A 170 -25.32 -7.89 -11.71
C LEU A 170 -25.13 -9.12 -12.61
N ALA A 171 -23.93 -9.35 -13.15
CA ALA A 171 -23.61 -10.54 -13.94
C ALA A 171 -23.79 -11.86 -13.16
N LEU A 172 -23.43 -11.88 -11.87
CA LEU A 172 -23.66 -13.05 -10.99
C LEU A 172 -25.15 -13.30 -10.77
N SER A 173 -25.95 -12.24 -10.59
CA SER A 173 -27.40 -12.35 -10.42
C SER A 173 -28.12 -12.88 -11.67
N GLU A 174 -27.69 -12.44 -12.85
CA GLU A 174 -28.24 -12.94 -14.13
C GLU A 174 -27.87 -14.41 -14.36
N ASN A 175 -26.65 -14.80 -14.04
CA ASN A 175 -26.22 -16.20 -14.13
C ASN A 175 -26.95 -17.11 -13.13
N TYR A 176 -27.26 -16.61 -11.92
CA TYR A 176 -28.09 -17.33 -10.95
C TYR A 176 -29.53 -17.50 -11.46
N ARG A 177 -30.14 -16.43 -11.99
CA ARG A 177 -31.48 -16.48 -12.61
C ARG A 177 -31.55 -17.45 -13.79
N ARG A 178 -30.49 -17.54 -14.60
CA ARG A 178 -30.40 -18.47 -15.75
C ARG A 178 -30.18 -19.93 -15.36
N ARG A 179 -29.57 -20.21 -14.21
CA ARG A 179 -29.26 -21.59 -13.78
C ARG A 179 -30.32 -22.24 -12.90
N GLY A 180 -31.28 -21.48 -12.39
CA GLY A 180 -32.32 -21.97 -11.47
C GLY A 180 -31.74 -22.40 -10.10
N PRO A 181 -32.54 -22.41 -9.02
CA PRO A 181 -32.11 -22.99 -7.75
C PRO A 181 -31.86 -24.49 -7.97
N LYS A 182 -30.69 -24.98 -7.54
CA LYS A 182 -30.42 -26.42 -7.44
C LYS A 182 -31.30 -27.06 -6.38
#